data_AF-A0A936DX99-F1
#
_entry.id   AF-A0A936DX99-F1
#
_cell.length_a   1.000
_cell.length_b   1.000
_cell.length_c   1.000
_cell.angle_alpha   90.00
_cell.angle_beta   90.00
_cell.angle_gamma   90.00
#
_symmetry.space_group_name_H-M   'P 1'
#
loop_
_entity.id
_entity.type
_entity.pdbx_description
1 polymer ?
#
loop_
_entity_poly.entity_id
_entity_poly.type
_entity_poly.pdbx_seq_one_letter_code
_entity_poly.pdbx_strand_id
1 'polypeptide(L)'
;MSKEDFIARNKNLIGSLWLGVAQRYNVTQEQFAERIASISSRAFKNMGEDEDAVNHSDFISGIRSEELCLAIACESGDDSAWRKFEAEYRSSMQAAARTLTKDEPEADDLIQFVLGELYGIRLEGDRRLSKLSHYSGKGSLGGWLRAVVYQCFIDRKRQNARFEQVEEPEDFDRLVSGMPSHLNGVMQSPAVMRMKLKILTFIAQPIRHLPKPSKRSRRRTDSFSTITTLTT
;
A
#
# COMPACT_ATOMS: atom_id res chain seq x y z
N MET A 1 -27.54 -3.65 6.55
CA MET A 1 -27.68 -2.34 7.24
C MET A 1 -27.31 -1.21 6.28
N SER A 2 -28.11 -0.14 6.16
CA SER A 2 -27.77 1.00 5.30
C SER A 2 -26.61 1.83 5.88
N LYS A 3 -25.97 2.67 5.06
CA LYS A 3 -24.90 3.57 5.52
C LYS A 3 -25.44 4.58 6.52
N GLU A 4 -26.62 5.14 6.26
CA GLU A 4 -27.27 6.13 7.11
C GLU A 4 -27.60 5.54 8.48
N ASP A 5 -28.13 4.30 8.51
CA ASP A 5 -28.45 3.57 9.75
C ASP A 5 -27.20 3.35 10.60
N PHE A 6 -26.08 2.96 9.96
CA PHE A 6 -24.81 2.75 10.66
C PHE A 6 -24.30 4.06 11.27
N ILE A 7 -24.36 5.16 10.53
CA ILE A 7 -23.91 6.48 11.00
C ILE A 7 -24.80 6.94 12.17
N ALA A 8 -26.12 6.81 12.05
CA ALA A 8 -27.06 7.17 13.10
C ALA A 8 -26.80 6.37 14.39
N ARG A 9 -26.62 5.05 14.28
CA ARG A 9 -26.34 4.16 15.42
C ARG A 9 -25.01 4.46 16.12
N ASN A 10 -23.99 4.89 15.39
CA ASN A 10 -22.64 5.08 15.91
C ASN A 10 -22.21 6.56 16.00
N LYS A 11 -23.17 7.49 15.95
CA LYS A 11 -22.91 8.94 15.90
C LYS A 11 -21.96 9.44 16.99
N ASN A 12 -22.13 8.96 18.22
CA ASN A 12 -21.31 9.39 19.37
C ASN A 12 -19.85 8.93 19.25
N LEU A 13 -19.62 7.68 18.82
CA LEU A 13 -18.28 7.14 18.62
C LEU A 13 -17.56 7.84 17.47
N ILE A 14 -18.25 8.02 16.34
CA ILE A 14 -17.71 8.74 15.18
C ILE A 14 -17.41 10.20 15.54
N GLY A 15 -18.31 10.85 16.29
CA GLY A 15 -18.11 12.21 16.80
C GLY A 15 -16.90 12.31 17.72
N SER A 16 -16.71 11.37 18.63
CA SER A 16 -15.53 11.33 19.50
C SER A 16 -14.23 11.19 18.72
N LEU A 17 -14.20 10.31 17.70
CA LEU A 17 -13.03 10.17 16.83
C LEU A 17 -12.74 11.45 16.05
N TRP A 18 -13.78 12.09 15.53
CA TRP A 18 -13.68 13.36 14.79
C TRP A 18 -13.13 14.49 15.65
N LEU A 19 -13.59 14.59 16.90
CA LEU A 19 -13.08 15.57 17.86
C LEU A 19 -11.58 15.39 18.14
N GLY A 20 -11.10 14.15 18.14
CA GLY A 20 -9.68 13.84 18.32
C GLY A 20 -8.78 14.14 17.12
N VAL A 21 -9.33 14.49 15.95
CA VAL A 21 -8.52 14.87 14.77
C VAL A 21 -8.07 16.32 14.90
N ALA A 22 -6.75 16.54 15.07
CA ALA A 22 -6.18 17.87 15.20
C ALA A 22 -6.20 18.68 13.90
N GLN A 23 -5.85 18.06 12.77
CA GLN A 23 -5.78 18.72 11.46
C GLN A 23 -6.80 18.09 10.51
N ARG A 24 -7.86 18.85 10.20
CA ARG A 24 -9.02 18.38 9.43
C ARG A 24 -9.01 18.80 7.96
N TYR A 25 -8.16 19.77 7.59
CA TYR A 25 -8.11 20.31 6.24
C TYR A 25 -9.52 20.78 5.81
N ASN A 26 -9.91 20.52 4.56
CA ASN A 26 -11.27 20.74 4.07
C ASN A 26 -12.23 19.55 4.26
N VAL A 27 -11.89 18.56 5.10
CA VAL A 27 -12.75 17.40 5.36
C VAL A 27 -13.86 17.79 6.33
N THR A 28 -15.10 17.43 6.00
CA THR A 28 -16.24 17.62 6.91
C THR A 28 -16.49 16.39 7.78
N GLN A 29 -17.23 16.57 8.88
CA GLN A 29 -17.60 15.46 9.75
C GLN A 29 -18.45 14.41 9.01
N GLU A 30 -19.30 14.87 8.08
CA GLU A 30 -20.15 14.02 7.25
C GLU A 30 -19.31 13.14 6.33
N GLN A 31 -18.33 13.72 5.61
CA GLN A 31 -17.41 12.96 4.75
C GLN A 31 -16.61 11.92 5.54
N PHE A 32 -16.18 12.28 6.75
CA PHE A 32 -15.48 11.36 7.65
C PHE A 32 -16.39 10.20 8.10
N ALA A 33 -17.64 10.50 8.48
CA ALA A 33 -18.63 9.49 8.86
C ALA A 33 -18.99 8.55 7.70
N GLU A 34 -19.19 9.09 6.50
CA GLU A 34 -19.45 8.33 5.27
C GLU A 34 -18.29 7.39 4.92
N ARG A 35 -17.04 7.85 5.09
CA ARG A 35 -15.86 7.02 4.91
C ARG A 35 -15.85 5.86 5.89
N ILE A 36 -16.09 6.09 7.17
CA ILE A 36 -16.16 5.02 8.18
C ILE A 36 -17.28 4.03 7.84
N ALA A 37 -18.47 4.50 7.49
CA ALA A 37 -19.58 3.63 7.10
C ALA A 37 -19.23 2.76 5.88
N SER A 38 -18.54 3.33 4.88
CA SER A 38 -18.09 2.61 3.68
C SER A 38 -16.95 1.63 3.96
N ILE A 39 -16.10 1.89 4.96
CA ILE A 39 -15.07 0.96 5.42
C ILE A 39 -15.73 -0.21 6.18
N SER A 40 -16.67 0.11 7.06
CA SER A 40 -17.43 -0.86 7.83
C SER A 40 -18.22 -1.82 6.94
N SER A 41 -18.98 -1.32 5.96
CA SER A 41 -19.72 -2.18 5.04
C SER A 41 -18.81 -3.16 4.27
N ARG A 42 -17.63 -2.71 3.84
CA ARG A 42 -16.61 -3.57 3.21
C ARG A 42 -16.04 -4.61 4.17
N ALA A 43 -15.79 -4.23 5.42
CA ALA A 43 -15.22 -5.14 6.43
C ALA A 43 -16.21 -6.24 6.82
N PHE A 44 -17.48 -5.91 7.06
CA PHE A 44 -18.50 -6.87 7.47
C PHE A 44 -18.93 -7.78 6.32
N LYS A 45 -19.01 -7.28 5.08
CA LYS A 45 -19.29 -8.11 3.90
C LYS A 45 -18.27 -9.25 3.72
N ASN A 46 -17.03 -9.05 4.17
CA ASN A 46 -15.96 -10.06 4.06
C ASN A 46 -15.93 -11.05 5.26
N MET A 47 -16.76 -10.87 6.29
CA MET A 47 -16.73 -11.69 7.53
C MET A 47 -17.74 -12.85 7.55
N GLY A 48 -18.69 -12.94 6.62
CA GLY A 48 -19.69 -14.03 6.60
C GLY A 48 -20.77 -13.90 7.70
N GLU A 49 -21.60 -14.94 7.85
CA GLU A 49 -22.80 -14.99 8.72
C GLU A 49 -22.54 -14.93 10.24
N ASP A 50 -21.29 -14.79 10.68
CA ASP A 50 -20.93 -14.52 12.09
C ASP A 50 -21.08 -13.02 12.43
N GLU A 51 -22.16 -12.40 11.97
CA GLU A 51 -22.42 -10.95 12.03
C GLU A 51 -22.71 -10.49 13.49
N ASP A 52 -23.24 -11.40 14.32
CA ASP A 52 -23.75 -11.10 15.66
C ASP A 52 -22.66 -10.91 16.73
N ALA A 53 -21.42 -11.34 16.47
CA ALA A 53 -20.30 -11.21 17.40
C ALA A 53 -19.37 -10.02 17.07
N VAL A 54 -19.61 -9.29 15.98
CA VAL A 54 -18.67 -8.23 15.59
C VAL A 54 -18.93 -6.98 16.40
N ASN A 55 -18.03 -6.67 17.34
CA ASN A 55 -18.10 -5.45 18.12
C ASN A 55 -17.80 -4.23 17.24
N HIS A 56 -18.85 -3.63 16.69
CA HIS A 56 -18.79 -2.36 15.92
C HIS A 56 -18.04 -1.27 16.69
N SER A 57 -18.18 -1.22 18.01
CA SER A 57 -17.52 -0.23 18.87
C SER A 57 -16.00 -0.40 18.87
N ASP A 58 -15.50 -1.64 19.06
CA ASP A 58 -14.06 -1.92 19.03
C ASP A 58 -13.48 -1.66 17.64
N PHE A 59 -14.24 -2.01 16.60
CA PHE A 59 -13.84 -1.76 15.22
C PHE A 59 -13.66 -0.26 14.96
N ILE A 60 -14.62 0.57 15.37
CA ILE A 60 -14.60 2.03 15.17
C ILE A 60 -13.50 2.65 16.02
N SER A 61 -13.43 2.31 17.31
CA SER A 61 -12.44 2.87 18.25
C SER A 61 -10.99 2.58 17.85
N GLY A 62 -10.74 1.48 17.14
CA GLY A 62 -9.42 1.13 16.62
C GLY A 62 -9.00 1.85 15.32
N ILE A 63 -9.84 2.73 14.77
CA ILE A 63 -9.52 3.50 13.56
C ILE A 63 -8.51 4.60 13.91
N ARG A 64 -7.43 4.68 13.12
CA ARG A 64 -6.49 5.80 13.19
C ARG A 64 -7.10 7.04 12.53
N SER A 65 -7.85 7.81 13.31
CA SER A 65 -8.67 8.93 12.83
C SER A 65 -7.87 10.01 12.13
N GLU A 66 -6.69 10.38 12.63
CA GLU A 66 -5.83 11.40 12.00
C GLU A 66 -5.33 10.97 10.62
N GLU A 67 -4.77 9.77 10.52
CA GLU A 67 -4.28 9.22 9.25
C GLU A 67 -5.44 9.00 8.25
N LEU A 68 -6.61 8.60 8.74
CA LEU A 68 -7.80 8.45 7.90
C LEU A 68 -8.28 9.80 7.37
N CYS A 69 -8.30 10.85 8.22
CA CYS A 69 -8.67 12.20 7.80
C CYS A 69 -7.69 12.74 6.74
N LEU A 70 -6.38 12.56 6.96
CA LEU A 70 -5.36 12.91 5.98
C LEU A 70 -5.58 12.21 4.63
N ALA A 71 -5.90 10.92 4.65
CA ALA A 71 -6.18 10.16 3.42
C ALA A 71 -7.43 10.65 2.68
N ILE A 72 -8.51 11.01 3.39
CA ILE A 72 -9.72 11.60 2.80
C ILE A 72 -9.39 12.95 2.16
N ALA A 73 -8.64 13.82 2.85
CA ALA A 73 -8.25 15.13 2.35
C ALA A 73 -7.37 15.04 1.09
N CYS A 74 -6.42 14.09 1.07
CA CYS A 74 -5.59 13.83 -0.09
C CYS A 74 -6.41 13.31 -1.28
N GLU A 75 -7.39 12.43 -1.04
CA GLU A 75 -8.32 11.95 -2.07
C GLU A 75 -9.17 13.06 -2.67
N SER A 76 -9.59 14.05 -1.86
CA SER A 76 -10.31 15.23 -2.36
C SER A 76 -9.42 16.26 -3.06
N GLY A 77 -8.12 16.01 -3.15
CA GLY A 77 -7.17 16.90 -3.82
C GLY A 77 -6.74 18.11 -3.01
N ASP A 78 -6.81 18.05 -1.67
CA ASP A 78 -6.36 19.15 -0.80
C ASP A 78 -4.82 19.29 -0.80
N ASP A 79 -4.31 20.41 -1.30
CA ASP A 79 -2.87 20.65 -1.44
C ASP A 79 -2.12 20.64 -0.09
N SER A 80 -2.76 21.14 0.97
CA SER A 80 -2.14 21.20 2.29
C SER A 80 -2.03 19.81 2.93
N ALA A 81 -3.01 18.95 2.68
CA ALA A 81 -2.95 17.54 3.04
C ALA A 81 -1.86 16.82 2.25
N TRP A 82 -1.74 17.06 0.94
CA TRP A 82 -0.70 16.45 0.10
C TRP A 82 0.72 16.84 0.54
N ARG A 83 0.95 18.11 0.92
CA ARG A 83 2.23 18.55 1.48
C ARG A 83 2.59 17.80 2.76
N LYS A 84 1.63 17.63 3.68
CA LYS A 84 1.85 16.87 4.92
C LYS A 84 2.12 15.39 4.62
N PHE A 85 1.33 14.80 3.72
CA PHE A 85 1.48 13.41 3.30
C PHE A 85 2.86 13.14 2.71
N GLU A 86 3.32 13.96 1.77
CA GLU A 86 4.63 13.78 1.14
C GLU A 86 5.77 13.98 2.14
N ALA A 87 5.69 15.02 2.98
CA ALA A 87 6.71 15.28 4.00
C ALA A 87 6.87 14.10 4.98
N GLU A 88 5.79 13.36 5.27
CA GLU A 88 5.81 12.27 6.24
C GLU A 88 6.13 10.90 5.62
N TYR A 89 5.55 10.59 4.45
CA TYR A 89 5.57 9.22 3.94
C TYR A 89 6.47 9.00 2.72
N ARG A 90 6.88 10.06 2.00
CA ARG A 90 7.66 9.92 0.76
C ARG A 90 8.96 9.14 0.98
N SER A 91 9.74 9.53 1.99
CA SER A 91 11.01 8.86 2.33
C SER A 91 10.83 7.40 2.68
N SER A 92 9.76 7.03 3.41
CA SER A 92 9.48 5.64 3.75
C SER A 92 9.04 4.81 2.53
N MET A 93 8.29 5.42 1.60
CA MET A 93 7.92 4.74 0.36
C MET A 93 9.16 4.53 -0.52
N GLN A 94 10.01 5.55 -0.68
CA GLN A 94 11.28 5.44 -1.42
C GLN A 94 12.18 4.36 -0.84
N ALA A 95 12.33 4.30 0.48
CA ALA A 95 13.08 3.24 1.13
C ALA A 95 12.51 1.84 0.80
N ALA A 96 11.19 1.68 0.75
CA ALA A 96 10.57 0.42 0.34
C ALA A 96 10.83 0.11 -1.15
N ALA A 97 10.72 1.09 -2.04
CA ALA A 97 10.99 0.91 -3.47
C ALA A 97 12.43 0.45 -3.73
N ARG A 98 13.42 1.08 -3.08
CA ARG A 98 14.84 0.71 -3.17
C ARG A 98 15.13 -0.74 -2.79
N THR A 99 14.32 -1.34 -1.91
CA THR A 99 14.48 -2.76 -1.54
C THR A 99 13.93 -3.73 -2.59
N LEU A 100 13.11 -3.24 -3.53
CA LEU A 100 12.44 -4.04 -4.55
C LEU A 100 13.08 -3.90 -5.93
N THR A 101 13.65 -2.73 -6.24
CA THR A 101 14.23 -2.40 -7.55
C THR A 101 15.72 -2.69 -7.60
N LYS A 102 16.28 -2.73 -8.82
CA LYS A 102 17.71 -3.03 -9.04
C LYS A 102 18.60 -1.82 -8.83
N ASP A 103 18.09 -0.63 -9.16
CA ASP A 103 18.79 0.63 -9.08
C ASP A 103 17.89 1.76 -8.58
N GLU A 104 18.52 2.92 -8.33
CA GLU A 104 17.85 4.12 -7.84
C GLU A 104 16.87 4.73 -8.85
N PRO A 105 17.20 4.85 -10.16
CA PRO A 105 16.24 5.33 -11.15
C PRO A 105 14.95 4.49 -11.22
N GLU A 106 15.05 3.15 -11.20
CA GLU A 106 13.87 2.28 -11.19
C GLU A 106 13.04 2.48 -9.91
N ALA A 107 13.69 2.74 -8.77
CA ALA A 107 13.01 3.06 -7.51
C ALA A 107 12.23 4.37 -7.61
N ASP A 108 12.85 5.43 -8.13
CA ASP A 108 12.23 6.74 -8.28
C ASP A 108 11.06 6.68 -9.27
N ASP A 109 11.21 5.99 -10.41
CA ASP A 109 10.12 5.77 -11.36
C ASP A 109 8.92 5.05 -10.72
N LEU A 110 9.19 4.01 -9.92
CA LEU A 110 8.15 3.30 -9.20
C LEU A 110 7.41 4.22 -8.22
N ILE A 111 8.13 5.11 -7.54
CA ILE A 111 7.53 6.05 -6.59
C ILE A 111 6.70 7.12 -7.30
N GLN A 112 7.17 7.66 -8.42
CA GLN A 112 6.39 8.59 -9.23
C GLN A 112 5.09 7.94 -9.71
N PHE A 113 5.17 6.68 -10.17
CA PHE A 113 3.98 5.92 -10.52
C PHE A 113 3.03 5.73 -9.33
N VAL A 114 3.54 5.32 -8.16
CA VAL A 114 2.74 5.13 -6.95
C VAL A 114 2.05 6.44 -6.52
N LEU A 115 2.76 7.57 -6.55
CA LEU A 115 2.19 8.88 -6.24
C LEU A 115 1.08 9.27 -7.22
N GLY A 116 1.24 8.98 -8.51
CA GLY A 116 0.18 9.20 -9.50
C GLY A 116 -1.10 8.37 -9.24
N GLU A 117 -0.94 7.11 -8.83
CA GLU A 117 -2.07 6.25 -8.46
C GLU A 117 -2.73 6.68 -7.14
N LEU A 118 -1.96 7.22 -6.19
CA LEU A 118 -2.49 7.77 -4.94
C LEU A 118 -3.20 9.10 -5.18
N TYR A 119 -2.70 9.94 -6.09
CA TYR A 119 -3.35 11.20 -6.48
C TYR A 119 -4.66 10.97 -7.26
N GLY A 120 -4.77 9.82 -7.93
CA GLY A 120 -5.93 9.46 -8.73
C GLY A 120 -5.94 10.17 -10.08
N ILE A 121 -4.79 10.20 -10.75
CA ILE A 121 -4.65 10.75 -12.11
C ILE A 121 -5.56 10.04 -13.12
N ARG A 122 -5.88 8.76 -12.86
CA ARG A 122 -6.84 8.00 -13.65
C ARG A 122 -8.26 8.42 -13.26
N LEU A 123 -9.03 8.83 -14.26
CA LEU A 123 -10.44 9.16 -14.12
C LEU A 123 -11.30 7.94 -14.51
N GLU A 124 -12.33 7.65 -13.74
CA GLU A 124 -13.43 6.77 -14.12
C GLU A 124 -14.68 7.63 -14.26
N GLY A 125 -15.02 7.95 -15.51
CA GLY A 125 -16.01 8.99 -15.81
C GLY A 125 -15.54 10.35 -15.28
N ASP A 126 -16.33 10.92 -14.36
CA ASP A 126 -16.06 12.23 -13.72
C ASP A 126 -15.36 12.09 -12.35
N ARG A 127 -15.03 10.86 -11.91
CA ARG A 127 -14.46 10.61 -10.58
C ARG A 127 -12.99 10.21 -10.65
N ARG A 128 -12.17 10.80 -9.77
CA ARG A 128 -10.78 10.38 -9.55
C ARG A 128 -10.70 9.00 -8.89
N LEU A 129 -9.91 8.10 -9.46
CA LEU A 129 -9.59 6.80 -8.87
C LEU A 129 -8.34 6.87 -8.01
N SER A 130 -8.46 7.49 -6.84
CA SER A 130 -7.37 7.49 -5.85
C SER A 130 -7.31 6.14 -5.12
N LYS A 131 -6.12 5.53 -5.05
CA LYS A 131 -5.88 4.35 -4.21
C LYS A 131 -6.13 4.62 -2.72
N LEU A 132 -6.06 5.88 -2.24
CA LEU A 132 -6.33 6.26 -0.85
C LEU A 132 -7.77 5.94 -0.41
N SER A 133 -8.72 5.81 -1.34
CA SER A 133 -10.09 5.33 -1.09
C SER A 133 -10.14 3.92 -0.46
N HIS A 134 -9.07 3.15 -0.62
CA HIS A 134 -8.93 1.79 -0.08
C HIS A 134 -8.25 1.76 1.30
N TYR A 135 -7.69 2.87 1.77
CA TYR A 135 -7.19 2.94 3.13
C TYR A 135 -8.36 2.92 4.13
N SER A 136 -8.32 1.97 5.05
CA SER A 136 -9.42 1.69 5.99
C SER A 136 -9.22 2.31 7.38
N GLY A 137 -8.11 3.00 7.62
CA GLY A 137 -7.74 3.45 8.97
C GLY A 137 -7.36 2.32 9.93
N LYS A 138 -7.38 1.05 9.47
CA LYS A 138 -6.90 -0.10 10.25
C LYS A 138 -5.42 -0.33 10.00
N GLY A 139 -4.63 -0.22 11.08
CA GLY A 139 -3.18 -0.20 10.97
C GLY A 139 -2.68 1.16 10.50
N SER A 140 -1.36 1.36 10.54
CA SER A 140 -0.77 2.64 10.15
C SER A 140 -0.83 2.87 8.64
N LEU A 141 -1.03 4.13 8.25
CA LEU A 141 -1.01 4.55 6.85
C LEU A 141 0.34 4.21 6.20
N GLY A 142 1.46 4.46 6.89
CA GLY A 142 2.79 4.07 6.40
C GLY A 142 2.97 2.55 6.20
N GLY A 143 2.28 1.71 6.98
CA GLY A 143 2.26 0.26 6.77
C GLY A 143 1.49 -0.11 5.51
N TRP A 144 0.33 0.50 5.32
CA TRP A 144 -0.49 0.31 4.12
C TRP A 144 0.22 0.82 2.85
N LEU A 145 0.88 1.98 2.90
CA LEU A 145 1.63 2.54 1.76
C LEU A 145 2.77 1.63 1.29
N ARG A 146 3.49 0.99 2.21
CA ARG A 146 4.51 -0.02 1.84
C ARG A 146 3.90 -1.20 1.08
N ALA A 147 2.68 -1.63 1.46
CA ALA A 147 1.97 -2.66 0.72
C ALA A 147 1.53 -2.17 -0.67
N VAL A 148 1.12 -0.91 -0.81
CA VAL A 148 0.79 -0.29 -2.10
C VAL A 148 2.01 -0.24 -3.02
N VAL A 149 3.18 0.16 -2.51
CA VAL A 149 4.45 0.16 -3.26
C VAL A 149 4.75 -1.25 -3.77
N TYR A 150 4.66 -2.26 -2.90
CA TYR A 150 4.86 -3.65 -3.29
C TYR A 150 3.88 -4.11 -4.37
N GLN A 151 2.59 -3.80 -4.23
CA GLN A 151 1.57 -4.15 -5.22
C GLN A 151 1.87 -3.52 -6.58
N CYS A 152 2.19 -2.22 -6.62
CA CYS A 152 2.54 -1.52 -7.86
C CYS A 152 3.79 -2.12 -8.52
N PHE A 153 4.80 -2.52 -7.73
CA PHE A 153 5.99 -3.19 -8.25
C PHE A 153 5.64 -4.53 -8.93
N ILE A 154 4.84 -5.37 -8.26
CA ILE A 154 4.39 -6.65 -8.83
C ILE A 154 3.54 -6.44 -10.09
N ASP A 155 2.64 -5.45 -10.08
CA ASP A 155 1.82 -5.11 -11.24
C ASP A 155 2.69 -4.69 -12.44
N ARG A 156 3.72 -3.87 -12.22
CA ARG A 156 4.68 -3.47 -13.26
C ARG A 156 5.47 -4.66 -13.80
N LYS A 157 5.98 -5.55 -12.93
CA LYS A 157 6.69 -6.76 -13.38
C LYS A 157 5.78 -7.69 -14.19
N ARG A 158 4.51 -7.81 -13.79
CA ARG A 158 3.51 -8.59 -14.52
C ARG A 158 3.17 -7.97 -15.89
N GLN A 159 3.13 -6.64 -16.00
CA GLN A 159 2.94 -5.96 -17.28
C GLN A 159 4.14 -6.18 -18.21
N ASN A 160 5.37 -5.96 -17.71
CA ASN A 160 6.58 -6.16 -18.50
C ASN A 160 6.71 -7.60 -19.01
N ALA A 161 6.44 -8.61 -18.17
CA ALA A 161 6.47 -10.00 -18.59
C ALA A 161 5.42 -10.33 -19.68
N ARG A 162 4.30 -9.60 -19.75
CA ARG A 162 3.33 -9.76 -20.85
C ARG A 162 3.82 -9.13 -22.13
N PHE A 163 4.52 -8.01 -22.06
CA PHE A 163 5.13 -7.37 -23.24
C PHE A 163 6.29 -8.22 -23.79
N GLU A 164 7.15 -8.76 -22.94
CA GLU A 164 8.23 -9.69 -23.33
C GLU A 164 7.71 -11.00 -23.95
N GLN A 165 6.50 -11.44 -23.59
CA GLN A 165 5.85 -12.60 -24.23
C GLN A 165 5.19 -12.28 -25.58
N VAL A 166 4.83 -11.01 -25.84
CA VAL A 166 4.30 -10.60 -27.15
C VAL A 166 5.44 -10.31 -28.12
N GLU A 167 6.58 -9.81 -27.62
CA GLU A 167 7.83 -9.74 -28.37
C GLU A 167 8.54 -11.11 -28.39
N GLU A 168 7.89 -12.13 -28.95
CA GLU A 168 8.58 -13.37 -29.27
C GLU A 168 9.60 -13.09 -30.40
N PRO A 169 10.86 -13.57 -30.31
CA PRO A 169 11.89 -13.34 -31.32
C PRO A 169 11.47 -13.75 -32.73
N GLU A 170 10.46 -14.62 -32.84
CA GLU A 170 9.90 -15.12 -34.09
C GLU A 170 9.25 -14.01 -34.94
N ASP A 171 8.71 -12.95 -34.33
CA ASP A 171 8.11 -11.83 -35.07
C ASP A 171 9.16 -10.80 -35.49
N PHE A 172 10.23 -10.61 -34.72
CA PHE A 172 11.41 -9.85 -35.15
C PHE A 172 12.18 -10.60 -36.24
N ASP A 173 12.38 -11.92 -36.10
CA ASP A 173 13.01 -12.78 -37.12
C ASP A 173 12.16 -12.90 -38.38
N ARG A 174 10.82 -12.80 -38.33
CA ARG A 174 9.98 -12.71 -39.55
C ARG A 174 10.13 -11.38 -40.27
N LEU A 175 10.22 -10.28 -39.53
CA LEU A 175 10.47 -8.94 -40.07
C LEU A 175 11.89 -8.82 -40.65
N VAL A 176 12.87 -9.49 -40.03
CA VAL A 176 14.27 -9.54 -40.47
C VAL A 176 14.50 -10.58 -41.58
N SER A 177 13.84 -11.74 -41.55
CA SER A 177 13.92 -12.78 -42.60
C SER A 177 13.17 -12.40 -43.89
N GLY A 178 12.38 -11.32 -43.87
CA GLY A 178 11.88 -10.66 -45.08
C GLY A 178 12.97 -9.88 -45.85
N MET A 179 14.15 -9.68 -45.26
CA MET A 179 15.34 -9.19 -45.97
C MET A 179 16.17 -10.35 -46.51
N PRO A 180 16.50 -10.39 -47.81
CA PRO A 180 17.34 -11.47 -48.32
C PRO A 180 18.78 -11.24 -47.88
N SER A 181 19.34 -12.18 -47.09
CA SER A 181 20.40 -13.12 -47.53
C SER A 181 21.33 -13.59 -46.40
N HIS A 182 21.42 -14.92 -46.29
CA HIS A 182 22.58 -15.74 -45.94
C HIS A 182 23.32 -15.48 -44.60
N LEU A 183 23.12 -16.35 -43.60
CA LEU A 183 24.11 -17.35 -43.13
C LEU A 183 23.61 -18.12 -41.88
N ASN A 184 24.00 -19.40 -41.84
CA ASN A 184 23.65 -20.43 -40.88
C ASN A 184 24.15 -20.18 -39.45
N GLY A 185 23.42 -20.68 -38.44
CA GLY A 185 23.94 -20.85 -37.08
C GLY A 185 22.94 -21.40 -36.06
N VAL A 186 22.97 -22.71 -35.85
CA VAL A 186 22.19 -23.51 -34.89
C VAL A 186 22.31 -23.02 -33.44
N MET A 187 21.21 -22.96 -32.67
CA MET A 187 21.21 -23.35 -31.25
C MET A 187 19.82 -23.73 -30.74
N GLN A 188 19.77 -24.84 -29.99
CA GLN A 188 18.58 -25.52 -29.49
C GLN A 188 18.23 -25.12 -28.03
N SER A 189 16.92 -25.25 -27.73
CA SER A 189 16.33 -25.80 -26.47
C SER A 189 16.12 -24.85 -25.26
N PRO A 190 15.36 -25.23 -24.20
CA PRO A 190 13.94 -25.63 -24.15
C PRO A 190 13.15 -24.98 -22.99
N ALA A 191 11.80 -25.07 -23.07
CA ALA A 191 10.83 -25.23 -21.98
C ALA A 191 10.97 -24.39 -20.67
N VAL A 192 10.10 -23.39 -20.49
CA VAL A 192 9.62 -22.98 -19.15
C VAL A 192 8.11 -22.72 -19.17
N MET A 193 7.33 -23.80 -19.05
CA MET A 193 5.91 -23.76 -18.74
C MET A 193 5.72 -24.37 -17.36
N ARG A 194 5.68 -23.54 -16.30
CA ARG A 194 5.04 -23.86 -15.00
C ARG A 194 5.25 -22.72 -13.98
N MET A 195 4.35 -21.74 -13.96
CA MET A 195 3.96 -21.08 -12.71
C MET A 195 2.65 -20.26 -12.87
N LYS A 196 1.58 -20.94 -13.28
CA LYS A 196 0.22 -20.45 -12.98
C LYS A 196 -0.22 -21.09 -11.66
N LEU A 197 -0.96 -20.31 -10.87
CA LEU A 197 -1.76 -20.74 -9.72
C LEU A 197 -1.03 -20.75 -8.35
N LYS A 198 -0.95 -19.56 -7.69
CA LYS A 198 -1.02 -19.41 -6.21
C LYS A 198 -1.05 -17.97 -5.64
N ILE A 199 -1.13 -16.90 -6.46
CA ILE A 199 -1.08 -15.50 -5.95
C ILE A 199 -2.43 -14.76 -6.08
N LEU A 200 -3.55 -15.48 -6.28
CA LEU A 200 -4.89 -14.89 -6.27
C LEU A 200 -5.68 -15.29 -5.01
N THR A 201 -5.08 -15.11 -3.83
CA THR A 201 -5.77 -15.32 -2.53
C THR A 201 -5.14 -14.48 -1.42
N PHE A 202 -4.84 -13.20 -1.67
CA PHE A 202 -4.35 -12.30 -0.61
C PHE A 202 -5.12 -10.97 -0.51
N ILE A 203 -6.25 -10.88 -1.20
CA ILE A 203 -7.23 -9.82 -0.99
C ILE A 203 -8.32 -10.45 -0.11
N ALA A 204 -8.39 -9.99 1.15
CA ALA A 204 -9.25 -10.48 2.24
C ALA A 204 -8.74 -11.69 3.06
N GLN A 205 -7.91 -11.45 4.07
CA GLN A 205 -8.01 -12.08 5.40
C GLN A 205 -7.11 -11.37 6.44
N PRO A 206 -7.45 -11.44 7.75
CA PRO A 206 -6.91 -10.57 8.80
C PRO A 206 -5.47 -10.94 9.15
N ILE A 207 -4.68 -9.91 9.47
CA ILE A 207 -3.29 -10.00 9.91
C ILE A 207 -3.21 -10.86 11.18
N ARG A 208 -2.85 -12.15 11.04
CA ARG A 208 -2.31 -12.96 12.13
C ARG A 208 -0.86 -13.33 11.81
N HIS A 209 0.02 -12.84 12.69
CA HIS A 209 1.41 -13.24 12.90
C HIS A 209 2.44 -12.88 11.81
N LEU A 210 3.00 -11.68 11.96
CA LEU A 210 4.38 -11.43 11.55
C LEU A 210 5.32 -12.29 12.43
N PRO A 211 6.34 -12.96 11.85
CA PRO A 211 7.37 -13.64 12.65
C PRO A 211 8.17 -12.60 13.45
N LYS A 212 8.33 -12.85 14.76
CA LYS A 212 9.10 -11.99 15.66
C LYS A 212 10.60 -12.02 15.28
N PRO A 213 11.30 -10.88 15.30
CA PRO A 213 12.75 -10.86 15.06
C PRO A 213 13.49 -11.64 16.15
N SER A 214 14.42 -12.50 15.74
CA SER A 214 15.26 -13.28 16.64
C SER A 214 16.14 -12.36 17.49
N LYS A 215 16.18 -12.62 18.80
CA LYS A 215 17.02 -11.88 19.74
C LYS A 215 18.50 -12.19 19.44
N ARG A 216 19.21 -11.25 18.81
CA ARG A 216 20.67 -11.32 18.73
C ARG A 216 21.24 -11.01 20.12
N SER A 217 21.85 -12.03 20.70
CA SER A 217 22.54 -12.05 21.99
C SER A 217 23.52 -10.87 22.15
N ARG A 218 23.24 -9.98 23.10
CA ARG A 218 24.26 -9.08 23.66
C ARG A 218 25.11 -9.91 24.61
N ARG A 219 26.33 -10.27 24.16
CA ARG A 219 27.35 -10.80 25.06
C ARG A 219 27.83 -9.68 25.98
N ARG A 220 27.67 -9.99 27.25
CA ARG A 220 28.25 -9.38 28.44
C ARG A 220 29.78 -9.37 28.32
N THR A 221 30.40 -8.22 28.51
CA THR A 221 31.78 -8.13 29.01
C THR A 221 31.75 -7.18 30.18
N ASP A 222 31.46 -7.73 31.36
CA ASP A 222 31.88 -7.12 32.61
C ASP A 222 33.38 -7.43 32.74
N SER A 223 34.22 -6.41 32.95
CA SER A 223 35.01 -6.26 34.20
C SER A 223 36.21 -5.30 34.05
N PHE A 224 36.45 -4.59 35.17
CA PHE A 224 37.68 -3.88 35.62
C PHE A 224 38.06 -2.58 34.88
N SER A 225 38.47 -1.48 35.51
CA SER A 225 38.79 -1.18 36.91
C SER A 225 38.84 0.34 37.12
N THR A 226 38.63 0.75 38.36
CA THR A 226 38.97 2.03 39.01
C THR A 226 40.26 2.68 38.52
N ILE A 227 40.30 4.01 38.39
CA ILE A 227 41.39 4.88 38.89
C ILE A 227 40.89 6.34 39.02
N THR A 228 40.98 6.80 40.25
CA THR A 228 41.11 8.16 40.80
C THR A 228 41.85 9.17 39.92
N THR A 229 41.40 10.43 39.88
CA THR A 229 42.27 11.60 40.14
C THR A 229 41.46 12.88 40.38
N LEU A 230 41.95 13.60 41.39
CA LEU A 230 41.59 14.92 41.89
C LEU A 230 42.27 16.02 41.03
N THR A 231 42.02 17.30 41.35
CA THR A 231 42.69 18.55 40.89
C THR A 231 42.28 19.04 39.50
N THR A 232 41.97 20.32 39.23
CA THR A 232 42.26 21.62 39.88
C THR A 232 41.07 22.56 39.68
#